data_AF-A0A9E5HIX6-F1
#
_entry.id   AF-A0A9E5HIX6-F1
#
_cell.length_a   1.000
_cell.length_b   1.000
_cell.length_c   1.000
_cell.angle_alpha   90.00
_cell.angle_beta   90.00
_cell.angle_gamma   90.00
#
_symmetry.space_group_name_H-M   'P 1'
#
loop_
_entity.id
_entity.type
_entity.pdbx_description
1 polymer ?
#
loop_
_entity_poly.entity_id
_entity_poly.type
_entity_poly.pdbx_seq_one_letter_code
_entity_poly.pdbx_strand_id
1 'polypeptide(L)'
;MSDIHIPHKKEEDTVLTNALRAMFAMVVLVLIAVTAFQFSGMQKSAIPPNAEIIAEAQISISTDQTGAVQVFNSHGEILADWGGDKGGFVSGVARVIERERMKIGAPIDAPVVIRWRENNRLSVFDPQ
;
A
#
# COMPACT_ATOMS: atom_id res chain seq x y z
N MET A 1 28.74 -28.72 -69.45
CA MET A 1 27.94 -28.80 -68.21
C MET A 1 28.15 -27.50 -67.48
N SER A 2 27.18 -26.59 -67.54
CA SER A 2 27.27 -25.25 -66.95
C SER A 2 26.66 -25.29 -65.56
N ASP A 3 27.51 -25.18 -64.54
CA ASP A 3 27.08 -25.03 -63.16
C ASP A 3 26.39 -23.67 -62.98
N ILE A 4 25.08 -23.70 -62.77
CA ILE A 4 24.29 -22.54 -62.40
C ILE A 4 24.51 -22.33 -60.90
N HIS A 5 25.40 -21.41 -60.55
CA HIS A 5 25.53 -20.93 -59.18
C HIS A 5 24.36 -19.99 -58.87
N ILE A 6 23.36 -20.47 -58.13
CA ILE A 6 22.30 -19.63 -57.58
C ILE A 6 22.80 -19.04 -56.26
N PRO A 7 22.97 -17.71 -56.13
CA PRO A 7 23.33 -17.12 -54.86
C PRO A 7 22.13 -17.23 -53.91
N HIS A 8 22.28 -17.99 -52.82
CA HIS A 8 21.33 -17.97 -51.72
C HIS A 8 21.44 -16.61 -51.01
N LYS A 9 20.52 -15.70 -51.32
CA LYS A 9 20.32 -14.48 -50.53
C LYS A 9 19.81 -14.90 -49.15
N LYS A 10 20.66 -14.72 -48.13
CA LYS A 10 20.36 -14.99 -46.73
C LYS A 10 19.32 -13.94 -46.28
N GLU A 11 18.04 -14.26 -46.39
CA GLU A 11 16.97 -13.49 -45.75
C GLU A 11 16.95 -13.87 -44.27
N GLU A 12 17.98 -13.43 -43.56
CA GLU A 12 18.29 -13.81 -42.19
C GLU A 12 17.63 -12.81 -41.22
N ASP A 13 16.65 -13.28 -40.46
CA ASP A 13 16.18 -12.82 -39.14
C ASP A 13 15.99 -11.31 -38.92
N THR A 14 15.79 -10.54 -39.98
CA THR A 14 15.70 -9.07 -39.89
C THR A 14 14.34 -8.63 -39.34
N VAL A 15 13.28 -9.36 -39.67
CA VAL A 15 11.90 -9.11 -39.19
C VAL A 15 11.80 -9.32 -37.67
N LEU A 16 12.39 -10.41 -37.16
CA LEU A 16 12.40 -10.71 -35.73
C LEU A 16 13.26 -9.71 -34.94
N THR A 17 14.39 -9.28 -35.51
CA THR A 17 15.29 -8.29 -34.91
C THR A 17 14.65 -6.91 -34.82
N ASN A 18 13.92 -6.48 -35.86
CA ASN A 18 13.22 -5.20 -35.85
C ASN A 18 12.06 -5.20 -34.84
N ALA A 19 11.32 -6.31 -34.73
CA ALA A 19 10.29 -6.47 -33.71
C ALA A 19 10.87 -6.41 -32.29
N LEU A 20 11.99 -7.08 -32.03
CA LEU A 20 12.67 -7.02 -30.72
C LEU A 20 13.16 -5.62 -30.38
N ARG A 21 13.73 -4.89 -31.34
CA ARG A 21 14.13 -3.48 -31.17
C ARG A 21 12.93 -2.58 -30.88
N ALA A 22 11.81 -2.79 -31.56
CA ALA A 22 10.58 -2.05 -31.32
C ALA A 22 10.02 -2.31 -29.91
N MET A 23 10.02 -3.57 -29.44
CA MET A 23 9.63 -3.91 -28.08
C MET A 23 10.54 -3.23 -27.05
N PHE A 24 11.85 -3.27 -27.26
CA PHE A 24 12.80 -2.63 -26.36
C PHE A 24 12.62 -1.10 -26.34
N ALA A 25 12.46 -0.48 -27.51
CA ALA A 25 12.19 0.96 -27.62
C ALA A 25 10.89 1.36 -26.92
N MET A 26 9.83 0.55 -27.06
CA MET A 26 8.56 0.77 -26.36
C MET A 26 8.76 0.72 -24.84
N VAL A 27 9.48 -0.27 -24.31
CA VAL A 27 9.78 -0.38 -22.88
C VAL A 27 10.58 0.83 -22.39
N VAL A 28 11.62 1.23 -23.11
CA VAL A 28 12.42 2.42 -22.77
C VAL A 28 11.56 3.68 -22.77
N LEU A 29 10.66 3.84 -23.74
CA LEU A 29 9.76 4.99 -23.82
C LEU A 29 8.81 5.02 -22.61
N VAL A 30 8.23 3.89 -22.22
CA VAL A 30 7.37 3.79 -21.02
C VAL A 30 8.16 4.15 -19.76
N LEU A 31 9.39 3.66 -19.62
CA LEU A 31 10.25 3.99 -18.48
C LEU A 31 10.56 5.49 -18.43
N ILE A 32 10.94 6.10 -19.56
CA ILE A 32 11.18 7.56 -19.64
C ILE A 32 9.92 8.33 -19.24
N ALA A 33 8.74 7.95 -19.72
CA ALA A 33 7.49 8.62 -19.39
C ALA A 33 7.17 8.52 -17.88
N VAL A 34 7.29 7.33 -17.29
CA VAL A 34 7.05 7.11 -15.85
C VAL A 34 8.09 7.84 -15.00
N THR A 35 9.36 7.83 -15.39
CA THR A 35 10.43 8.55 -14.70
C THR A 35 10.20 10.06 -14.76
N ALA A 36 9.88 10.62 -15.93
CA ALA A 36 9.55 12.04 -16.08
C ALA A 36 8.34 12.42 -15.22
N PHE A 37 7.31 11.57 -15.16
CA PHE A 37 6.12 11.79 -14.33
C PHE A 37 6.41 11.69 -12.82
N GLN A 38 7.34 10.82 -12.42
CA GLN A 38 7.76 10.71 -11.02
C GLN A 38 8.60 11.91 -10.57
N PHE A 39 9.48 12.43 -11.45
CA PHE A 39 10.29 13.61 -11.16
C PHE A 39 9.52 14.94 -11.22
N SER A 40 8.44 15.01 -11.99
CA SER A 40 7.62 16.23 -12.11
C SER A 40 6.85 16.58 -10.83
N GLY A 41 6.94 15.75 -9.77
CA GLY A 41 6.40 16.06 -8.46
C GLY A 41 4.87 16.18 -8.44
N MET A 42 4.19 15.66 -9.47
CA MET A 42 2.74 15.63 -9.53
C MET A 42 2.23 14.84 -8.32
N GLN A 43 1.44 15.49 -7.46
CA GLN A 43 0.90 14.83 -6.28
C GLN A 43 0.12 13.60 -6.73
N LYS A 44 0.54 12.43 -6.22
CA LYS A 44 -0.22 11.20 -6.38
C LYS A 44 -1.61 11.46 -5.83
N SER A 45 -2.62 11.44 -6.69
CA SER A 45 -4.02 11.73 -6.33
C SER A 45 -4.57 10.84 -5.20
N ALA A 46 -3.88 9.75 -4.86
CA ALA A 46 -4.23 8.83 -3.78
C ALA A 46 -3.63 9.18 -2.41
N ILE A 47 -2.80 10.23 -2.29
CA ILE A 47 -2.28 10.68 -0.99
C ILE A 47 -3.20 11.79 -0.47
N PRO A 48 -3.88 11.59 0.67
CA PRO A 48 -4.69 12.64 1.28
C PRO A 48 -3.83 13.88 1.55
N PRO A 49 -4.36 15.10 1.36
CA PRO A 49 -3.65 16.31 1.71
C PRO A 49 -3.24 16.28 3.19
N ASN A 50 -2.03 16.74 3.47
CA ASN A 50 -1.50 16.77 4.83
C ASN A 50 -2.22 17.89 5.60
N ALA A 51 -3.27 17.50 6.32
CA ALA A 51 -4.03 18.40 7.18
C ALA A 51 -3.48 18.37 8.62
N GLU A 52 -3.56 19.50 9.32
CA GLU A 52 -3.13 19.62 10.71
C GLU A 52 -3.95 18.70 11.63
N ILE A 53 -3.33 18.24 12.71
CA ILE A 53 -3.97 17.39 13.72
C ILE A 53 -4.63 18.29 14.75
N ILE A 54 -5.95 18.21 14.84
CA ILE A 54 -6.76 19.02 15.78
C ILE A 54 -6.86 18.34 17.14
N ALA A 55 -6.92 17.01 17.17
CA ALA A 55 -7.01 16.25 18.41
C ALA A 55 -6.34 14.88 18.28
N GLU A 56 -5.75 14.42 19.39
CA GLU A 56 -5.21 13.07 19.53
C GLU A 56 -5.67 12.43 20.84
N ALA A 57 -5.86 11.12 20.81
CA ALA A 57 -6.15 10.32 22.00
C ALA A 57 -5.43 8.97 21.92
N GLN A 58 -4.83 8.55 23.04
CA GLN A 58 -4.31 7.19 23.18
C GLN A 58 -5.43 6.25 23.62
N ILE A 59 -5.53 5.12 22.92
CA ILE A 59 -6.49 4.08 23.23
C ILE A 59 -5.83 2.70 23.23
N SER A 60 -6.38 1.80 24.02
CA SER A 60 -6.06 0.37 23.95
C SER A 60 -7.28 -0.37 23.43
N ILE A 61 -7.06 -1.34 22.54
CA ILE A 61 -8.13 -2.12 21.91
C ILE A 61 -7.94 -3.58 22.30
N SER A 62 -8.95 -4.16 22.94
CA SER A 62 -9.04 -5.59 23.22
C SER A 62 -10.08 -6.21 22.30
N THR A 63 -9.75 -7.33 21.67
CA THR A 63 -10.65 -8.02 20.74
C THR A 63 -10.60 -9.53 20.94
N ASP A 64 -11.68 -10.21 20.56
CA ASP A 64 -11.75 -11.67 20.59
C ASP A 64 -11.93 -12.28 19.18
N GLN A 65 -12.09 -13.61 19.13
CA GLN A 65 -12.35 -14.34 17.88
C GLN A 65 -13.77 -14.13 17.35
N THR A 66 -14.72 -13.72 18.20
CA THR A 66 -16.12 -13.47 17.82
C THR A 66 -16.29 -12.13 17.10
N GLY A 67 -15.29 -11.25 17.21
CA GLY A 67 -15.33 -9.89 16.70
C GLY A 67 -15.86 -8.89 17.72
N ALA A 68 -16.04 -9.30 18.97
CA ALA A 68 -16.33 -8.38 20.07
C ALA A 68 -15.10 -7.51 20.34
N VAL A 69 -15.35 -6.27 20.73
CA VAL A 69 -14.33 -5.25 20.90
C VAL A 69 -14.61 -4.42 22.14
N GLN A 70 -13.57 -4.26 22.96
CA GLN A 70 -13.53 -3.29 24.05
C GLN A 70 -12.43 -2.27 23.78
N VAL A 71 -12.78 -0.99 23.89
CA VAL A 71 -11.85 0.12 23.72
C VAL A 71 -11.68 0.83 25.05
N PHE A 72 -10.43 1.04 25.45
CA PHE A 72 -10.06 1.69 26.70
C PHE A 72 -9.34 3.00 26.43
N ASN A 73 -9.49 3.98 27.32
CA ASN A 73 -8.66 5.16 27.32
C ASN A 73 -7.31 4.90 28.01
N SER A 74 -6.46 5.94 28.08
CA SER A 74 -5.16 5.89 28.74
C SER A 74 -5.21 5.58 30.25
N HIS A 75 -6.37 5.72 30.88
CA HIS A 75 -6.59 5.45 32.31
C HIS A 75 -7.22 4.07 32.56
N GLY A 76 -7.47 3.28 31.50
CA GLY A 76 -8.12 1.97 31.60
C GLY A 76 -9.65 2.03 31.71
N GLU A 77 -10.28 3.19 31.50
CA GLU A 77 -11.74 3.32 31.46
C GLU A 77 -12.27 2.86 30.11
N ILE A 78 -13.41 2.15 30.12
CA ILE A 78 -14.07 1.69 28.90
C ILE A 78 -14.69 2.89 28.18
N LEU A 79 -14.22 3.16 26.96
CA LEU A 79 -14.80 4.12 26.04
C LEU A 79 -15.90 3.50 25.18
N ALA A 80 -15.76 2.22 24.84
CA ALA A 80 -16.72 1.47 24.06
C ALA A 80 -16.65 -0.03 24.37
N ASP A 81 -17.82 -0.66 24.39
CA ASP A 81 -17.98 -2.11 24.49
C ASP A 81 -19.00 -2.56 23.44
N TRP A 82 -18.53 -3.35 22.47
CA TRP A 82 -19.33 -3.83 21.35
C TRP A 82 -19.25 -5.35 21.24
N GLY A 83 -20.41 -5.99 21.12
CA GLY A 83 -20.50 -7.40 20.74
C GLY A 83 -20.05 -7.66 19.30
N GLY A 84 -19.88 -8.93 18.94
CA GLY A 84 -19.39 -9.35 17.62
C GLY A 84 -20.23 -8.89 16.42
N ASP A 85 -21.52 -8.59 16.63
CA ASP A 85 -22.43 -8.04 15.62
C ASP A 85 -22.11 -6.60 15.22
N LYS A 86 -21.43 -5.84 16.10
CA LYS A 86 -21.13 -4.41 15.91
C LYS A 86 -19.64 -4.08 15.88
N GLY A 87 -18.80 -4.94 16.47
CA GLY A 87 -17.36 -4.72 16.59
C GLY A 87 -16.53 -5.05 15.35
N GLY A 88 -17.13 -5.65 14.30
CA GLY A 88 -16.39 -6.27 13.19
C GLY A 88 -15.35 -5.36 12.50
N PHE A 89 -15.66 -4.08 12.24
CA PHE A 89 -14.71 -3.14 11.63
C PHE A 89 -13.51 -2.87 12.54
N VAL A 90 -13.76 -2.55 13.82
CA VAL A 90 -12.70 -2.22 14.78
C VAL A 90 -11.87 -3.46 15.11
N SER A 91 -12.50 -4.63 15.19
CA SER A 91 -11.83 -5.92 15.34
C SER A 91 -10.90 -6.22 14.15
N GLY A 92 -11.34 -5.93 12.92
CA GLY A 92 -10.49 -6.03 11.74
C GLY A 92 -9.26 -5.12 11.80
N VAL A 93 -9.43 -3.86 12.22
CA VAL A 93 -8.32 -2.91 12.39
C VAL A 93 -7.32 -3.40 13.45
N ALA A 94 -7.81 -3.88 14.60
CA ALA A 94 -6.96 -4.43 15.66
C ALA A 94 -6.11 -5.61 15.18
N ARG A 95 -6.71 -6.54 14.40
CA ARG A 95 -5.99 -7.68 13.81
C ARG A 95 -4.90 -7.26 12.83
N VAL A 96 -5.13 -6.19 12.07
CA VAL A 96 -4.09 -5.62 11.19
C VAL A 96 -2.92 -5.08 12.03
N ILE A 97 -3.22 -4.32 13.08
CA ILE A 97 -2.20 -3.77 14.00
C ILE A 97 -1.39 -4.89 14.64
N GLU A 98 -2.06 -5.88 15.22
CA GLU A 98 -1.42 -7.06 15.81
C GLU A 98 -0.52 -7.78 14.79
N ARG A 99 -1.01 -8.00 13.56
CA ARG A 99 -0.22 -8.63 12.50
C ARG A 99 1.01 -7.82 12.11
N GLU A 100 0.90 -6.51 11.99
CA GLU A 100 2.06 -5.67 11.66
C GLU A 100 3.09 -5.66 12.81
N ARG A 101 2.64 -5.56 14.06
CA ARG A 101 3.51 -5.64 15.25
C ARG A 101 4.23 -6.98 15.38
N MET A 102 3.54 -8.09 15.09
CA MET A 102 4.16 -9.43 15.07
C MET A 102 5.33 -9.54 14.10
N LYS A 103 5.29 -8.84 12.94
CA LYS A 103 6.39 -8.87 11.96
C LYS A 103 7.67 -8.24 12.49
N ILE A 104 7.54 -7.25 13.37
CA ILE A 104 8.66 -6.49 13.94
C ILE A 104 8.97 -6.87 15.38
N GLY A 105 8.22 -7.82 15.97
CA GLY A 105 8.39 -8.24 17.37
C GLY A 105 7.96 -7.19 18.39
N ALA A 106 7.06 -6.28 18.03
CA ALA A 106 6.56 -5.23 18.91
C ALA A 106 5.46 -5.73 19.88
N PRO A 107 5.27 -5.06 21.04
CA PRO A 107 4.23 -5.44 22.00
C PRO A 107 2.81 -5.31 21.42
N ILE A 108 2.03 -6.39 21.47
CA ILE A 108 0.68 -6.46 20.88
C ILE A 108 -0.32 -5.58 21.64
N ASP A 109 -0.14 -5.42 22.94
CA ASP A 109 -1.01 -4.70 23.88
C ASP A 109 -0.68 -3.21 24.01
N ALA A 110 0.36 -2.71 23.32
CA ALA A 110 0.73 -1.30 23.37
C ALA A 110 -0.41 -0.38 22.87
N PRO A 111 -0.67 0.76 23.52
CA PRO A 111 -1.67 1.72 23.07
C PRO A 111 -1.41 2.23 21.64
N VAL A 112 -2.47 2.57 20.93
CA VAL A 112 -2.44 3.25 19.63
C VAL A 112 -2.99 4.66 19.74
N VAL A 113 -2.68 5.52 18.77
CA VAL A 113 -3.11 6.92 18.75
C VAL A 113 -4.20 7.11 17.72
N ILE A 114 -5.37 7.58 18.14
CA ILE A 114 -6.39 8.11 17.24
C ILE A 114 -6.09 9.58 16.97
N ARG A 115 -6.03 9.96 15.70
CA ARG A 115 -5.79 11.34 15.26
C ARG A 115 -6.97 11.86 14.46
N TRP A 116 -7.53 12.97 14.88
CA TRP A 116 -8.50 13.75 14.12
C TRP A 116 -7.80 14.95 13.50
N ARG A 117 -7.90 15.09 12.18
CA ARG A 117 -7.33 16.19 11.40
C ARG A 117 -8.39 17.19 10.92
N GLU A 118 -7.93 18.39 10.58
CA GLU A 118 -8.74 19.52 10.10
C GLU A 118 -9.65 19.20 8.90
N ASN A 119 -9.18 18.34 7.99
CA ASN A 119 -9.98 17.88 6.86
C ASN A 119 -11.02 16.80 7.23
N ASN A 120 -11.45 16.74 8.50
CA ASN A 120 -12.37 15.75 9.03
C ASN A 120 -11.91 14.28 8.90
N ARG A 121 -10.62 14.05 8.69
CA ARG A 121 -10.06 12.71 8.60
C ARG A 121 -9.72 12.17 9.98
N LEU A 122 -10.28 11.00 10.30
CA LEU A 122 -9.87 10.18 11.43
C LEU A 122 -8.84 9.14 10.98
N SER A 123 -7.78 8.93 11.75
CA SER A 123 -6.78 7.91 11.46
C SER A 123 -6.25 7.26 12.73
N VAL A 124 -5.89 5.98 12.61
CA VAL A 124 -5.16 5.24 13.64
C VAL A 124 -3.68 5.32 13.32
N PHE A 125 -2.86 5.63 14.31
CA PHE A 125 -1.41 5.61 14.24
C PHE A 125 -0.86 4.68 15.30
N ASP A 126 -0.04 3.73 14.87
CA ASP A 126 0.70 2.85 15.75
C ASP A 126 2.12 3.42 15.92
N PRO A 127 2.56 3.75 17.16
CA PRO A 127 3.92 4.22 17.41
C PRO A 127 4.98 3.11 17.44
N GLN A 128 4.57 1.83 17.39
CA GLN A 128 5.48 0.68 17.44
C GLN A 128 6.16 0.37 16.10
#